data_AF-A0A537F0N3-F1
#
_entry.id   AF-A0A537F0N3-F1
#
_cell.length_a   1.000
_cell.length_b   1.000
_cell.length_c   1.000
_cell.angle_alpha   90.00
_cell.angle_beta   90.00
_cell.angle_gamma   90.00
#
_symmetry.space_group_name_H-M   'P 1'
#
loop_
_entity.id
_entity.type
_entity.pdbx_description
1 polymer ?
#
loop_
_entity_poly.entity_id
_entity_poly.type
_entity_poly.pdbx_seq_one_letter_code
_entity_poly.pdbx_strand_id
1 'polypeptide(L)'
;MKTAVDKLVQRKLPDHTDDFRTLEKMEWAFSKRDISTFQSVLEAPSSIVLRIHAVCMLADIKNEQAVPSLCRPLQKDPSPLVRHEAAFALGQLGFKSAVPPLNAPWPTLIF
;
A
#
# COMPACT_ATOMS: atom_id res chain seq x y z
N MET A 1 4.31 9.23 36.40
CA MET A 1 3.07 9.30 35.58
C MET A 1 3.02 10.49 34.63
N LYS A 2 3.53 11.69 34.97
CA LYS A 2 3.59 12.87 34.05
C LYS A 2 4.41 12.65 32.77
N THR A 3 5.53 11.93 32.87
CA THR A 3 6.50 11.74 31.79
C THR A 3 6.02 10.96 30.56
N ALA A 4 4.99 10.11 30.69
CA ALA A 4 4.47 9.33 29.56
C ALA A 4 3.47 10.12 28.72
N VAL A 5 2.65 10.96 29.38
CA VAL A 5 1.69 11.85 28.72
C VAL A 5 2.43 12.96 27.98
N ASP A 6 3.48 13.53 28.59
CA ASP A 6 4.30 14.58 27.96
C ASP A 6 4.99 14.08 26.67
N LYS A 7 5.42 12.81 26.64
CA LYS A 7 5.99 12.17 25.43
C LYS A 7 4.97 11.93 24.32
N LEU A 8 3.71 11.67 24.67
CA LEU A 8 2.63 11.51 23.69
C LEU A 8 2.25 12.86 23.07
N VAL A 9 2.23 13.93 23.86
CA VAL A 9 1.92 15.30 23.39
C VAL A 9 3.01 15.85 22.47
N GLN A 10 4.29 15.45 22.66
CA GLN A 10 5.40 15.87 21.81
C GLN A 10 5.58 15.02 20.54
N ARG A 11 4.75 14.00 20.32
CA ARG A 11 4.83 13.16 19.10
C ARG A 11 4.34 13.98 17.91
N LYS A 12 5.28 14.62 17.21
CA LYS A 12 5.01 15.34 15.96
C LYS A 12 4.27 14.40 15.01
N LEU A 13 3.09 14.82 14.54
CA LEU A 13 2.38 14.09 13.50
C LEU A 13 3.31 13.99 12.27
N PRO A 14 3.29 12.88 11.52
CA PRO A 14 4.15 12.75 10.36
C PRO A 14 3.85 13.90 9.37
N ASP A 15 4.90 14.49 8.83
CA ASP A 15 4.79 15.54 7.82
C ASP A 15 4.45 14.89 6.47
N HIS A 16 3.28 15.23 5.95
CA HIS A 16 2.72 14.69 4.71
C HIS A 16 2.69 15.74 3.59
N THR A 17 3.43 16.84 3.72
CA THR A 17 3.42 17.92 2.72
C THR A 17 3.87 17.44 1.33
N ASP A 18 4.75 16.44 1.28
CA ASP A 18 5.21 15.82 0.03
C ASP A 18 4.22 14.77 -0.55
N ASP A 19 3.18 14.40 0.19
CA ASP A 19 2.19 13.42 -0.30
C ASP A 19 1.44 13.96 -1.51
N PHE A 20 1.08 15.26 -1.52
CA PHE A 20 0.40 15.88 -2.67
C PHE A 20 1.24 15.80 -3.95
N ARG A 21 2.55 16.08 -3.86
CA ARG A 21 3.46 15.96 -5.00
C ARG A 21 3.60 14.52 -5.48
N THR A 22 3.54 13.57 -4.55
CA THR A 22 3.61 12.14 -4.87
C THR A 22 2.31 11.67 -5.53
N LEU A 23 1.16 12.15 -5.06
CA LEU A 23 -0.15 11.89 -5.68
C LEU A 23 -0.19 12.39 -7.13
N GLU A 24 0.25 13.62 -7.40
CA GLU A 24 0.31 14.15 -8.77
C GLU A 24 1.19 13.28 -9.68
N LYS A 25 2.34 12.81 -9.18
CA LYS A 25 3.21 11.88 -9.92
C LYS A 25 2.52 10.54 -10.19
N MET A 26 1.80 10.01 -9.20
CA MET A 26 1.05 8.75 -9.31
C MET A 26 -0.08 8.86 -10.35
N GLU A 27 -0.81 9.97 -10.38
CA GLU A 27 -1.85 10.24 -11.40
C GLU A 27 -1.25 10.29 -12.81
N TRP A 28 -0.12 10.97 -12.96
CA TRP A 28 0.59 11.00 -14.24
C TRP A 28 1.06 9.59 -14.66
N ALA A 29 1.64 8.82 -13.74
CA ALA A 29 2.03 7.44 -13.99
C ALA A 29 0.83 6.54 -14.36
N PHE A 30 -0.32 6.75 -13.71
CA PHE A 30 -1.56 6.05 -14.02
C PHE A 30 -2.01 6.31 -15.47
N SER A 31 -1.94 7.57 -15.92
CA SER A 31 -2.24 7.94 -17.31
C SER A 31 -1.34 7.23 -18.33
N LYS A 32 -0.11 6.87 -17.93
CA LYS A 32 0.86 6.13 -18.74
C LYS A 32 0.82 4.62 -18.53
N ARG A 33 -0.03 4.13 -17.62
CA ARG A 33 -0.06 2.73 -17.14
C ARG A 33 1.31 2.25 -16.65
N ASP A 34 2.09 3.15 -16.05
CA ASP A 34 3.39 2.81 -15.48
C ASP A 34 3.22 2.18 -14.09
N ILE A 35 3.38 0.85 -14.05
CA ILE A 35 3.28 0.05 -12.83
C ILE A 35 4.45 0.33 -11.85
N SER A 36 5.62 0.73 -12.38
CA SER A 36 6.85 0.85 -11.59
C SER A 36 6.78 1.98 -10.56
N THR A 37 6.11 3.08 -10.91
CA THR A 37 5.88 4.20 -9.98
C THR A 37 5.11 3.73 -8.74
N PHE A 38 4.05 2.94 -8.89
CA PHE A 38 3.27 2.45 -7.75
C PHE A 38 4.05 1.45 -6.89
N GLN A 39 4.87 0.59 -7.51
CA GLN A 39 5.78 -0.28 -6.78
C GLN A 39 6.73 0.53 -5.89
N SER A 40 7.30 1.61 -6.44
CA SER A 40 8.21 2.48 -5.68
C SER A 40 7.53 3.12 -4.47
N VAL A 41 6.25 3.52 -4.61
CA VAL A 41 5.45 4.09 -3.52
C VAL A 41 5.16 3.05 -2.43
N LEU A 42 4.89 1.80 -2.81
CA LEU A 42 4.64 0.70 -1.87
C LEU A 42 5.90 0.24 -1.11
N GLU A 43 7.08 0.46 -1.67
CA GLU A 43 8.36 0.07 -1.05
C GLU A 43 9.00 1.19 -0.23
N ALA A 44 8.76 2.45 -0.59
CA ALA A 44 9.21 3.61 0.16
C ALA A 44 8.46 3.74 1.51
N PRO A 45 9.05 4.44 2.51
CA PRO A 45 8.36 4.80 3.76
C PRO A 45 7.31 5.92 3.53
N SER A 46 6.40 5.69 2.59
CA SER A 46 5.30 6.58 2.22
C SER A 46 4.15 6.52 3.23
N SER A 47 3.24 7.48 3.21
CA SER A 47 2.08 7.48 4.08
C SER A 47 1.13 6.31 3.78
N ILE A 48 0.30 5.95 4.75
CA ILE A 48 -0.75 4.94 4.55
C ILE A 48 -1.68 5.32 3.39
N VAL A 49 -1.98 6.61 3.22
CA VAL A 49 -2.86 7.13 2.17
C VAL A 49 -2.25 6.88 0.80
N LEU A 50 -0.96 7.19 0.62
CA LEU A 50 -0.25 6.94 -0.64
C LEU A 50 -0.20 5.45 -0.98
N ARG A 51 0.07 4.58 0.00
CA ARG A 51 0.13 3.13 -0.24
C ARG A 51 -1.24 2.54 -0.61
N ILE A 52 -2.30 2.94 0.07
CA ILE A 52 -3.68 2.56 -0.29
C ILE A 52 -3.97 3.01 -1.72
N HIS A 53 -3.69 4.27 -2.04
CA HIS A 53 -3.98 4.79 -3.37
C HIS A 53 -3.17 4.08 -4.47
N ALA A 54 -1.91 3.73 -4.20
CA ALA A 54 -1.08 2.93 -5.11
C ALA A 54 -1.66 1.53 -5.34
N VAL A 55 -2.20 0.89 -4.30
CA VAL A 55 -2.91 -0.40 -4.43
C VAL A 55 -4.15 -0.26 -5.31
N CYS A 56 -5.00 0.74 -5.07
CA CYS A 56 -6.22 0.96 -5.88
C CYS A 56 -5.88 1.24 -7.35
N MET A 57 -4.89 2.09 -7.61
CA MET A 57 -4.44 2.40 -8.98
C MET A 57 -3.89 1.16 -9.71
N LEU A 58 -3.14 0.29 -9.01
CA LEU A 58 -2.69 -0.99 -9.57
C LEU A 58 -3.86 -1.91 -9.92
N ALA A 59 -4.91 -1.95 -9.11
CA ALA A 59 -6.13 -2.70 -9.38
C ALA A 59 -6.87 -2.14 -10.61
N ASP A 60 -6.96 -0.81 -10.72
CA ASP A 60 -7.67 -0.13 -11.81
C ASP A 60 -6.96 -0.22 -13.17
N ILE A 61 -5.64 -0.39 -13.17
CA ILE A 61 -4.88 -0.70 -14.39
C ILE A 61 -5.33 -2.04 -15.00
N LYS A 62 -5.85 -2.97 -14.18
CA LYS A 62 -6.40 -4.27 -14.59
C LYS A 62 -5.42 -5.10 -15.43
N ASN A 63 -4.16 -5.15 -14.99
CA ASN A 63 -3.08 -5.88 -15.65
C ASN A 63 -2.54 -6.96 -14.72
N GLU A 64 -2.40 -8.20 -15.22
CA GLU A 64 -1.86 -9.32 -14.46
C GLU A 64 -0.43 -9.07 -13.98
N GLN A 65 0.33 -8.22 -14.67
CA GLN A 65 1.66 -7.78 -14.24
C GLN A 65 1.66 -6.99 -12.91
N ALA A 66 0.48 -6.51 -12.45
CA ALA A 66 0.33 -5.87 -11.16
C ALA A 66 0.22 -6.87 -9.99
N VAL A 67 -0.09 -8.15 -10.26
CA VAL A 67 -0.28 -9.17 -9.20
C VAL A 67 0.94 -9.27 -8.29
N PRO A 68 2.20 -9.40 -8.78
CA PRO A 68 3.37 -9.44 -7.92
C PRO A 68 3.52 -8.19 -7.03
N SER A 69 3.18 -7.00 -7.57
CA SER A 69 3.23 -5.73 -6.84
C SER A 69 2.26 -5.68 -5.67
N LEU A 70 1.11 -6.35 -5.79
CA LEU A 70 0.07 -6.42 -4.76
C LEU A 70 0.33 -7.52 -3.71
N CYS A 71 1.11 -8.56 -4.07
CA CYS A 71 1.47 -9.62 -3.12
C CYS A 71 2.36 -9.13 -1.97
N ARG A 72 3.25 -8.17 -2.23
CA ARG A 72 4.13 -7.60 -1.19
C ARG A 72 3.34 -6.88 -0.08
N PRO A 73 2.49 -5.87 -0.37
CA PRO A 73 1.73 -5.20 0.67
C PRO A 73 0.76 -6.15 1.38
N LEU A 74 0.14 -7.11 0.68
CA LEU A 74 -0.67 -8.17 1.30
C LEU A 74 0.07 -8.88 2.45
N GLN A 75 1.32 -9.25 2.22
CA GLN A 75 2.09 -10.08 3.16
C GLN A 75 2.88 -9.27 4.19
N LYS A 76 3.31 -8.05 3.85
CA LYS A 76 4.37 -7.36 4.60
C LYS A 76 4.04 -5.93 5.00
N ASP A 77 2.92 -5.35 4.55
CA ASP A 77 2.60 -3.99 4.97
C ASP A 77 2.32 -3.93 6.48
N PRO A 78 2.92 -2.97 7.21
CA PRO A 78 2.69 -2.83 8.64
C PRO A 78 1.23 -2.49 8.96
N SER A 79 0.52 -1.81 8.05
CA SER A 79 -0.87 -1.42 8.25
C SER A 79 -1.83 -2.56 7.87
N PRO A 80 -2.68 -3.04 8.80
CA PRO A 80 -3.75 -4.00 8.46
C PRO A 80 -4.69 -3.48 7.36
N LEU A 81 -4.89 -2.16 7.28
CA LEU A 81 -5.74 -1.54 6.26
C LEU A 81 -5.14 -1.68 4.86
N VAL A 82 -3.82 -1.50 4.72
CA VAL A 82 -3.14 -1.69 3.42
C VAL A 82 -3.13 -3.16 3.02
N ARG A 83 -2.96 -4.08 4.00
CA ARG A 83 -3.06 -5.53 3.73
C ARG A 83 -4.46 -5.90 3.25
N HIS A 84 -5.50 -5.36 3.88
CA HIS A 84 -6.89 -5.56 3.46
C HIS A 84 -7.08 -5.06 2.03
N GLU A 85 -6.66 -3.84 1.71
CA GLU A 85 -6.82 -3.26 0.38
C GLU A 85 -6.10 -4.10 -0.68
N ALA A 86 -4.89 -4.58 -0.39
CA ALA A 86 -4.15 -5.45 -1.30
C ALA A 86 -4.85 -6.79 -1.54
N ALA A 87 -5.42 -7.40 -0.50
CA ALA A 87 -6.23 -8.62 -0.65
C ALA A 87 -7.49 -8.37 -1.49
N PHE A 88 -8.18 -7.25 -1.25
CA PHE A 88 -9.37 -6.85 -1.99
C PHE A 88 -9.04 -6.62 -3.47
N ALA A 89 -7.99 -5.86 -3.77
CA ALA A 89 -7.50 -5.60 -5.12
C ALA A 89 -7.17 -6.90 -5.87
N LEU A 90 -6.45 -7.82 -5.24
CA LEU A 90 -6.12 -9.13 -5.84
C LEU A 90 -7.38 -9.95 -6.16
N GLY A 91 -8.37 -9.95 -5.26
CA GLY A 91 -9.67 -10.58 -5.49
C GLY A 91 -10.45 -9.93 -6.64
N GLN A 92 -10.46 -8.60 -6.69
CA GLN A 92 -11.13 -7.82 -7.73
C GLN A 92 -10.51 -8.06 -9.12
N LEU A 93 -9.19 -8.22 -9.21
CA LEU A 93 -8.50 -8.50 -10.47
C LEU A 93 -8.85 -9.89 -11.04
N GLY A 94 -9.13 -10.87 -10.18
CA GLY A 94 -9.62 -12.20 -10.60
C GLY A 94 -8.61 -13.08 -11.36
N PHE A 95 -7.33 -12.71 -11.37
CA PHE A 95 -6.30 -13.52 -12.02
C PHE A 95 -5.97 -14.78 -11.20
N LYS A 96 -5.82 -15.93 -11.88
CA LYS A 96 -5.48 -17.20 -11.21
C LYS A 96 -4.13 -17.14 -10.49
N SER A 97 -3.21 -16.31 -10.98
CA SER A 97 -1.90 -16.04 -10.37
C SER A 97 -2.01 -15.41 -8.97
N ALA A 98 -3.15 -14.79 -8.63
CA ALA A 98 -3.42 -14.24 -7.30
C ALA A 98 -3.89 -15.27 -6.27
N VAL A 99 -4.30 -16.48 -6.69
CA VAL A 99 -4.85 -17.50 -5.77
C VAL A 99 -3.81 -18.02 -4.77
N PRO A 100 -2.59 -18.44 -5.18
CA PRO A 100 -1.58 -18.87 -4.22
C PRO A 100 -1.23 -17.82 -3.16
N PRO A 101 -0.98 -16.53 -3.48
CA PRO A 101 -0.67 -15.53 -2.47
C PRO A 101 -1.87 -15.18 -1.56
N LEU A 102 -3.11 -15.25 -2.05
CA LEU A 102 -4.32 -15.05 -1.22
C LEU A 102 -4.57 -16.19 -0.22
N ASN A 103 -4.17 -17.41 -0.56
CA ASN A 103 -4.28 -18.59 0.31
C ASN A 103 -3.05 -18.81 1.21
N ALA A 104 -2.02 -17.97 1.06
CA ALA A 104 -0.83 -18.08 1.89
C ALA A 104 -1.19 -17.84 3.37
N PRO A 105 -0.59 -18.58 4.31
CA PRO A 105 -0.83 -18.36 5.73
C PRO A 105 -0.45 -16.92 6.10
N TRP A 106 -1.34 -16.24 6.82
CA TRP A 106 -1.09 -14.88 7.27
C TRP A 106 0.12 -14.83 8.21
N PRO A 107 0.97 -13.79 8.14
CA PRO A 107 2.07 -13.63 9.07
C PRO A 107 1.50 -13.58 10.49
N THR A 108 1.87 -14.55 11.32
CA THR A 108 1.25 -14.81 12.63
C THR A 108 1.57 -13.74 13.70
N LEU A 109 2.18 -12.60 13.35
CA LEU A 109 2.82 -11.68 14.29
C LEU A 109 2.65 -10.18 13.98
N ILE A 110 1.51 -9.73 13.46
CA ILE A 110 1.26 -8.29 13.23
C ILE A 110 -0.10 -7.83 13.81
N PHE A 111 -0.31 -8.13 15.09
CA PHE A 111 -1.30 -7.49 15.96
C PHE A 111 -0.59 -6.89 17.17
#